data_AF-E2B5Z0-F1
#
_entry.id   AF-E2B5Z0-F1
#
_cell.length_a   1.000
_cell.length_b   1.000
_cell.length_c   1.000
_cell.angle_alpha   90.00
_cell.angle_beta   90.00
_cell.angle_gamma   90.00
#
_symmetry.space_group_name_H-M   'P 1'
#
loop_
_entity.id
_entity.type
_entity.pdbx_description
1 polymer ?
#
loop_
_entity_poly.entity_id
_entity_poly.type
_entity_poly.pdbx_seq_one_letter_code
_entity_poly.pdbx_strand_id
1 'polypeptide(L)'
;RRSESRTLEDFSKELNINRSTVGKRLHALGMVKKSENWVPHQLKERDIERRLVMCEMLLQEQKKKGFLHRIVTDDKKWIYYNN
;
A
#
# COMPACT_ATOMS: atom_id res chain seq x y z
N ARG A 1 3.80 -8.61 5.74
CA ARG A 1 3.59 -9.83 4.92
C ARG A 1 2.84 -9.39 3.66
N ARG A 2 3.48 -9.39 2.49
CA ARG A 2 2.76 -9.23 1.22
C ARG A 2 1.91 -10.49 1.10
N SER A 3 0.58 -10.39 1.09
CA SER A 3 -0.24 -11.56 0.79
C SER A 3 -0.05 -11.88 -0.69
N GLU A 4 0.33 -13.10 -1.00
CA GLU A 4 0.38 -13.55 -2.39
C GLU A 4 -1.02 -13.45 -3.00
N SER A 5 -1.16 -12.61 -4.02
CA SER A 5 -2.39 -12.47 -4.79
C SER A 5 -2.62 -13.76 -5.56
N ARG A 6 -3.57 -14.59 -5.12
CA ARG A 6 -3.98 -15.83 -5.82
C ARG A 6 -5.23 -15.62 -6.64
N THR A 7 -5.34 -16.33 -7.75
CA THR A 7 -6.50 -16.28 -8.64
C THR A 7 -7.55 -17.32 -8.25
N LEU A 8 -8.77 -17.15 -8.75
CA LEU A 8 -9.83 -18.16 -8.60
C LEU A 8 -9.46 -19.49 -9.27
N GLU A 9 -8.62 -19.46 -10.31
CA GLU A 9 -8.13 -20.66 -11.01
C GLU A 9 -7.16 -21.46 -10.13
N ASP A 10 -6.29 -20.77 -9.40
CA ASP A 10 -5.36 -21.42 -8.47
C ASP A 10 -6.12 -22.19 -7.39
N PHE A 11 -7.13 -21.53 -6.79
CA PHE A 11 -8.03 -22.18 -5.82
C PHE A 11 -8.86 -23.31 -6.45
N SER A 12 -9.31 -23.15 -7.69
CA SER A 12 -10.08 -24.17 -8.39
C SER A 12 -9.27 -25.45 -8.59
N LYS A 13 -8.00 -25.32 -8.99
CA LYS A 13 -7.07 -26.43 -9.18
C LYS A 13 -6.67 -27.07 -7.85
N GLU A 14 -6.33 -26.27 -6.84
CA GLU A 14 -5.90 -26.74 -5.52
C GLU A 14 -7.01 -27.54 -4.81
N LEU A 15 -8.25 -27.06 -4.90
CA LEU A 15 -9.40 -27.68 -4.24
C LEU A 15 -10.16 -28.68 -5.13
N ASN A 16 -9.78 -28.81 -6.41
CA ASN A 16 -10.52 -29.58 -7.42
C ASN A 16 -12.02 -29.22 -7.49
N ILE A 17 -12.35 -27.93 -7.34
CA ILE A 17 -13.72 -27.40 -7.37
C ILE A 17 -13.84 -26.45 -8.55
N ASN A 18 -15.00 -26.44 -9.22
CA ASN A 18 -15.26 -25.50 -10.31
C ASN A 18 -15.04 -24.02 -9.87
N ARG A 19 -14.31 -23.25 -10.68
CA ARG A 19 -14.04 -21.81 -10.47
C ARG A 19 -15.27 -20.99 -10.06
N SER A 20 -16.43 -21.25 -10.66
CA SER A 20 -17.66 -20.52 -10.35
C SER A 20 -18.13 -20.76 -8.91
N THR A 21 -17.95 -21.97 -8.40
CA THR A 21 -18.25 -22.34 -7.01
C THR A 21 -17.28 -21.68 -6.04
N VAL A 22 -15.99 -21.60 -6.39
CA VAL A 22 -14.99 -20.86 -5.60
C VAL A 22 -15.38 -19.38 -5.49
N GLY A 23 -15.71 -18.75 -6.61
CA GLY A 23 -16.13 -17.34 -6.64
C GLY A 23 -17.37 -17.06 -5.78
N LYS A 24 -18.41 -17.91 -5.88
CA LYS A 24 -19.62 -17.80 -5.04
C LYS A 24 -19.32 -17.93 -3.56
N ARG A 25 -18.45 -18.87 -3.17
CA ARG A 25 -18.06 -19.08 -1.77
C ARG A 25 -17.26 -17.89 -1.23
N LEU A 26 -16.29 -17.37 -1.98
CA LEU A 26 -15.52 -16.19 -1.56
C LEU A 26 -16.40 -14.96 -1.42
N HIS A 27 -17.37 -14.77 -2.32
CA HIS A 27 -18.37 -13.72 -2.19
C HIS A 27 -19.25 -13.89 -0.94
N ALA A 28 -19.71 -15.12 -0.65
CA ALA A 28 -20.48 -15.41 0.56
C ALA A 28 -19.67 -15.17 1.85
N LEU A 29 -18.34 -15.32 1.80
CA LEU A 29 -17.42 -14.97 2.88
C LEU A 29 -17.10 -13.46 2.96
N GLY A 30 -17.69 -12.62 2.09
CA GLY A 30 -17.46 -11.18 2.06
C GLY A 30 -16.11 -10.77 1.46
N MET A 31 -15.43 -11.66 0.75
CA MET A 31 -14.16 -11.34 0.11
C MET A 31 -14.37 -10.56 -1.19
N VAL A 32 -13.63 -9.46 -1.34
CA VAL A 32 -13.64 -8.61 -2.53
C VAL A 32 -12.23 -8.48 -3.10
N LYS A 33 -12.13 -8.47 -4.44
CA LYS A 33 -10.86 -8.21 -5.11
C LYS A 33 -10.47 -6.76 -4.89
N LYS A 34 -9.41 -6.52 -4.12
CA LYS A 34 -8.79 -5.20 -3.99
C LYS A 34 -7.62 -5.12 -4.96
N SER A 35 -7.58 -4.05 -5.75
CA SER A 35 -6.41 -3.74 -6.56
C SER A 35 -5.22 -3.43 -5.67
N GLU A 36 -4.02 -3.75 -6.15
CA GLU A 36 -2.81 -3.41 -5.42
C GLU A 36 -2.63 -1.89 -5.35
N ASN A 37 -2.09 -1.41 -4.24
CA ASN A 37 -1.75 0.00 -4.10
C ASN A 37 -0.50 0.32 -4.92
N TRP A 38 -0.55 1.39 -5.70
CA TRP A 38 0.62 1.93 -6.38
C TRP A 38 1.59 2.51 -5.35
N VAL A 39 2.78 1.92 -5.25
CA VAL A 39 3.88 2.41 -4.42
C VAL A 39 4.94 3.00 -5.36
N PRO A 40 5.35 4.28 -5.20
CA PRO A 40 6.22 4.94 -6.16
C PRO A 40 7.55 4.23 -6.41
N HIS A 41 8.17 3.67 -5.37
CA HIS A 41 9.50 3.08 -5.43
C HIS A 41 9.59 1.85 -4.54
N GLN A 42 10.24 0.79 -5.04
CA GLN A 42 10.66 -0.34 -4.20
C GLN A 42 11.92 0.04 -3.43
N LEU A 43 11.77 0.30 -2.13
CA LEU A 43 12.87 0.70 -1.27
C LEU A 43 13.80 -0.47 -0.94
N LYS A 44 15.10 -0.20 -0.86
CA LYS A 44 16.08 -1.14 -0.28
C LYS A 44 15.98 -1.09 1.24
N GLU A 45 16.43 -2.15 1.93
CA GLU A 45 16.40 -2.22 3.39
C GLU A 45 17.05 -1.01 4.07
N ARG A 46 18.21 -0.57 3.56
CA ARG A 46 18.89 0.64 4.05
C ARG A 46 18.05 1.92 3.92
N ASP A 47 17.25 2.04 2.86
CA ASP A 47 16.40 3.21 2.64
C ASP A 47 15.15 3.16 3.54
N ILE A 48 14.65 1.96 3.83
CA ILE A 48 13.57 1.74 4.81
C ILE A 48 14.05 2.15 6.20
N GLU A 49 15.21 1.67 6.63
CA GLU A 49 15.78 1.98 7.95
C GLU A 49 16.04 3.48 8.10
N ARG A 50 16.67 4.12 7.10
CA ARG A 50 16.90 5.57 7.10
C ARG A 50 15.59 6.35 7.25
N ARG A 51 14.55 5.98 6.51
CA ARG A 51 13.23 6.63 6.61
C ARG A 51 12.61 6.44 7.99
N LEU A 52 12.69 5.23 8.55
CA LEU A 52 12.16 4.94 9.88
C LEU A 52 12.83 5.81 10.94
N VAL A 53 14.16 5.81 10.99
CA VAL A 53 14.94 6.59 11.97
C VAL A 53 14.61 8.09 11.86
N MET A 54 14.59 8.63 10.63
CA MET A 54 14.23 10.04 10.42
C MET A 54 12.81 10.37 10.90
N CYS A 55 11.84 9.50 10.59
CA CYS A 55 10.47 9.68 11.04
C CYS A 55 10.34 9.63 12.57
N GLU A 56 11.04 8.71 13.22
CA GLU A 56 11.04 8.61 14.69
C GLU A 56 11.62 9.87 15.33
N MET A 57 12.77 10.34 14.85
CA MET A 57 13.40 11.57 15.34
C MET A 57 12.47 12.78 15.19
N LEU A 58 11.88 12.97 14.01
CA LEU A 58 10.94 14.07 13.75
C LEU A 58 9.69 13.97 14.62
N LEU A 59 9.17 12.76 14.85
CA LEU A 59 8.01 12.55 15.72
C LEU A 59 8.33 12.94 17.17
N GLN A 60 9.52 12.60 17.67
CA GLN A 60 9.93 12.98 19.02
C GLN A 60 10.06 14.49 19.17
N GLU A 61 10.68 15.17 18.21
CA GLU A 61 10.80 16.63 18.24
C GLU A 61 9.43 17.31 18.14
N GLN A 62 8.51 16.76 17.35
CA GLN A 62 7.14 17.26 17.25
C GLN A 62 6.40 17.13 18.59
N LYS A 63 6.56 16.01 19.29
CA LYS A 63 5.94 15.81 20.62
C LYS A 63 6.51 16.72 21.69
N LYS A 64 7.82 17.02 21.63
CA LYS A 64 8.49 17.86 22.64
C LYS A 64 8.17 19.34 22.51
N LYS A 65 8.29 19.90 21.29
CA LYS A 65 8.25 21.35 21.07
C LYS A 65 7.18 21.80 20.08
N GLY A 66 6.57 20.89 19.33
CA GLY A 66 5.57 21.19 18.31
C GLY A 66 6.09 22.16 17.25
N PHE A 67 6.78 21.67 16.22
CA PHE A 67 7.43 22.52 15.21
C PHE A 67 6.67 22.62 13.87
N LEU A 68 5.60 21.83 13.65
CA LEU A 68 4.84 21.84 12.40
C LEU A 68 4.36 23.25 11.98
N HIS A 69 3.99 24.11 12.94
CA HIS A 69 3.54 25.48 12.68
C HIS A 69 4.60 26.39 12.04
N ARG A 70 5.87 25.97 12.04
CA ARG A 70 7.01 26.72 11.48
C ARG A 70 7.45 26.20 10.12
N ILE A 71 6.91 25.06 9.68
CA ILE A 71 7.33 24.43 8.44
C ILE A 71 6.64 25.14 7.27
N VAL A 72 7.44 25.59 6.32
CA VAL A 72 7.00 25.97 4.98
C VAL A 72 7.57 24.95 4.01
N THR A 73 6.72 24.29 3.23
CA THR A 73 7.11 23.32 2.20
C THR A 73 6.62 23.78 0.84
N ASP A 74 7.38 23.49 -0.21
CA ASP A 74 6.97 23.71 -1.60
C ASP A 74 7.40 22.51 -2.46
N ASP A 75 6.62 22.21 -3.50
CA ASP A 75 6.94 21.19 -4.51
C ASP A 75 6.33 21.57 -5.87
N LYS A 76 6.97 21.15 -6.95
CA LYS A 76 6.53 21.49 -8.31
C LYS A 76 5.72 20.36 -8.92
N LYS A 77 4.53 20.69 -9.41
CA LYS A 77 3.67 19.77 -10.14
C LYS A 77 3.48 20.22 -11.60
N TRP A 78 3.58 19.30 -12.53
CA TRP A 78 3.25 19.55 -13.93
C TRP A 78 1.73 19.76 -14.11
N ILE A 79 1.35 20.78 -14.89
CA ILE A 79 -0.04 21.06 -15.30
C ILE A 79 -0.13 20.83 -16.80
N TYR A 80 -0.98 19.90 -17.21
CA TYR A 80 -1.22 19.61 -18.62
C TYR A 80 -2.29 20.55 -19.18
N TYR A 81 -2.11 20.99 -20.43
CA TYR A 81 -3.14 21.71 -21.16
C TYR A 81 -4.21 20.73 -21.65
N ASN A 82 -5.47 21.16 -21.61
CA ASN A 82 -6.55 20.50 -22.32
C ASN A 82 -6.78 21.28 -23.62
N ASN A 83 -6.64 20.62 -24.77
CA ASN A 83 -6.91 21.22 -26.08
C ASN A 83 -8.41 21.15 -26.41
#